data_AF-Q54WM7-F1
#
_entry.id   AF-Q54WM7-F1
#
_cell.length_a   1.000
_cell.length_b   1.000
_cell.length_c   1.000
_cell.angle_alpha   90.00
_cell.angle_beta   90.00
_cell.angle_gamma   90.00
#
_symmetry.space_group_name_H-M   'P 1'
#
loop_
_entity.id
_entity.type
_entity.pdbx_description
1 polymer ?
#
loop_
_entity_poly.entity_id
_entity_poly.type
_entity_poly.pdbx_seq_one_letter_code
_entity_poly.pdbx_strand_id
1 'polypeptide(L)'
;MSSIQQSNFQSAIIWPQELDVTRAWLIEDLPGGRVRILTQESQNGKPARKLASTVPNPMINGHQEWITGLINSCKKNKLPSE
;
A
#
# COMPACT_ATOMS: atom_id res chain seq x y z
N MET A 1 -27.57 39.19 34.10
CA MET A 1 -27.20 37.76 33.91
C MET A 1 -26.50 37.65 32.57
N SER A 2 -25.17 37.74 32.54
CA SER A 2 -24.35 37.62 31.33
C SER A 2 -23.75 36.21 31.27
N SER A 3 -24.08 35.47 30.22
CA SER A 3 -23.59 34.11 30.00
C SER A 3 -22.14 34.12 29.53
N ILE A 4 -21.28 33.39 30.25
CA ILE A 4 -19.91 33.08 29.87
C ILE A 4 -19.95 32.06 28.74
N GLN A 5 -19.39 32.41 27.59
CA GLN A 5 -19.24 31.51 26.46
C GLN A 5 -17.96 30.68 26.66
N GLN A 6 -18.10 29.42 27.07
CA GLN A 6 -16.98 28.48 27.16
C GLN A 6 -16.56 28.06 25.75
N SER A 7 -15.36 28.48 25.32
CA SER A 7 -14.71 27.96 24.12
C SER A 7 -14.09 26.60 24.43
N ASN A 8 -14.64 25.53 23.84
CA ASN A 8 -14.07 24.19 23.93
C ASN A 8 -12.79 24.11 23.08
N PHE A 9 -11.67 23.89 23.76
CA PHE A 9 -10.42 23.42 23.18
C PHE A 9 -10.60 21.96 22.77
N GLN A 10 -10.70 21.69 21.46
CA GLN A 10 -10.39 20.40 20.89
C GLN A 10 -9.37 20.62 19.77
N SER A 11 -8.09 20.57 20.14
CA SER A 11 -7.01 20.25 19.21
C SER A 11 -7.19 18.78 18.79
N ALA A 12 -8.14 18.53 17.89
CA ALA A 12 -8.16 17.29 17.14
C ALA A 12 -6.84 17.20 16.38
N ILE A 13 -6.20 16.04 16.41
CA ILE A 13 -5.08 15.72 15.51
C ILE A 13 -5.64 15.77 14.09
N ILE A 14 -5.48 16.91 13.44
CA ILE A 14 -5.92 17.16 12.08
C ILE A 14 -4.82 16.57 11.17
N TRP A 15 -5.02 15.35 10.65
CA TRP A 15 -4.30 14.83 9.47
C TRP A 15 -5.22 14.87 8.23
N PRO A 16 -5.66 16.03 7.70
CA PRO A 16 -6.80 16.07 6.79
C PRO A 16 -6.39 16.02 5.33
N GLN A 17 -5.11 15.77 4.98
CA GLN A 17 -4.64 15.78 3.58
C GLN A 17 -3.56 14.75 3.20
N GLU A 18 -2.83 14.17 4.14
CA GLU A 18 -1.70 13.29 3.81
C GLU A 18 -2.14 11.86 3.46
N LEU A 19 -1.28 11.15 2.72
CA LEU A 19 -1.44 9.75 2.36
C LEU A 19 -0.53 8.93 3.29
N ASP A 20 -1.12 8.12 4.16
CA ASP A 20 -0.42 7.16 5.00
C ASP A 20 -0.54 5.76 4.38
N VAL A 21 0.57 5.03 4.31
CA VAL A 21 0.69 3.78 3.57
C VAL A 21 1.51 2.76 4.35
N THR A 22 0.91 1.59 4.59
CA THR A 22 1.61 0.41 5.08
C THR A 22 1.64 -0.63 3.96
N ARG A 23 2.85 -0.99 3.48
CA ARG A 23 3.06 -2.02 2.46
C ARG A 23 3.74 -3.25 3.05
N ALA A 24 3.11 -4.40 2.91
CA ALA A 24 3.62 -5.69 3.32
C ALA A 24 3.96 -6.57 2.11
N TRP A 25 4.99 -7.38 2.25
CA TRP A 25 5.39 -8.40 1.29
C TRP A 25 5.53 -9.73 2.03
N LEU A 26 5.01 -10.79 1.42
CA LEU A 26 5.24 -12.17 1.82
C LEU A 26 5.91 -12.88 0.65
N ILE A 27 7.09 -13.42 0.89
CA ILE A 27 7.86 -14.23 -0.05
C ILE A 27 8.05 -15.58 0.63
N GLU A 28 7.59 -16.65 -0.02
CA GLU A 28 7.68 -17.98 0.56
C GLU A 28 7.92 -19.05 -0.50
N ASP A 29 8.65 -20.10 -0.08
CA ASP A 29 8.83 -21.31 -0.86
C ASP A 29 7.57 -22.17 -0.80
N LEU A 30 7.22 -22.74 -1.96
CA LEU A 30 6.13 -23.69 -2.12
C LEU A 30 6.67 -25.01 -2.68
N PRO A 31 5.99 -26.14 -2.42
CA PRO A 31 6.37 -27.42 -3.01
C PRO A 31 6.46 -27.39 -4.53
N GLY A 32 7.41 -28.17 -5.06
CA GLY A 32 7.69 -28.25 -6.50
C GLY A 32 8.60 -27.15 -7.04
N GLY A 33 9.47 -26.56 -6.19
CA GLY A 33 10.42 -25.53 -6.61
C GLY A 33 9.75 -24.21 -7.04
N ARG A 34 8.61 -23.89 -6.43
CA ARG A 34 7.86 -22.66 -6.72
C ARG A 34 8.08 -21.66 -5.61
N VAL A 35 8.01 -20.38 -5.95
CA VAL A 35 8.02 -19.28 -4.98
C VAL A 35 6.72 -18.49 -5.14
N ARG A 36 6.05 -18.18 -4.04
CA ARG A 36 4.92 -17.23 -4.02
C ARG A 36 5.41 -15.88 -3.57
N ILE A 37 5.01 -14.84 -4.30
CA ILE A 37 5.22 -13.44 -3.96
C ILE A 37 3.84 -12.82 -3.80
N LEU A 38 3.52 -12.40 -2.58
CA LEU A 38 2.29 -11.71 -2.24
C LEU A 38 2.64 -10.29 -1.75
N THR A 39 1.94 -9.29 -2.27
CA THR A 39 2.03 -7.91 -1.77
C THR A 39 0.65 -7.42 -1.34
N GLN A 40 0.62 -6.64 -0.28
CA GLN A 40 -0.57 -5.96 0.21
C GLN A 40 -0.20 -4.55 0.64
N GLU A 41 -1.12 -3.62 0.45
CA GLU A 41 -0.95 -2.24 0.85
C GLU A 41 -2.23 -1.73 1.47
N SER A 42 -2.13 -1.18 2.68
CA SER A 42 -3.20 -0.42 3.33
C SER A 42 -2.91 1.06 3.17
N GLN A 43 -3.91 1.82 2.74
CA GLN A 43 -3.79 3.26 2.50
C GLN A 43 -4.85 4.03 3.30
N ASN A 44 -4.44 5.09 3.98
CA ASN A 44 -5.34 6.01 4.68
C ASN A 44 -5.14 7.44 4.16
N GLY A 45 -6.22 8.24 4.11
CA GLY A 45 -6.18 9.63 3.68
C GLY A 45 -7.10 9.99 2.50
N LYS A 46 -7.17 11.29 2.19
CA LYS A 46 -7.95 11.79 1.03
C LYS A 46 -7.44 11.21 -0.31
N PRO A 47 -6.12 11.14 -0.56
CA PRO A 47 -5.62 10.52 -1.79
C PRO A 47 -5.98 9.03 -1.89
N ALA A 48 -5.93 8.29 -0.77
CA ALA A 48 -6.32 6.87 -0.73
C ALA A 48 -7.78 6.66 -1.18
N ARG A 49 -8.70 7.53 -0.73
CA ARG A 49 -10.11 7.48 -1.18
C ARG A 49 -10.26 7.73 -2.67
N LYS A 50 -9.49 8.66 -3.24
CA LYS A 50 -9.47 8.92 -4.68
C LYS A 50 -8.91 7.72 -5.46
N LEU A 51 -7.84 7.10 -4.96
CA LEU A 51 -7.27 5.90 -5.57
C LEU A 51 -8.26 4.73 -5.56
N ALA A 52 -8.96 4.52 -4.43
CA ALA A 52 -9.94 3.45 -4.27
C ALA A 52 -11.14 3.55 -5.25
N SER A 53 -11.50 4.77 -5.69
CA SER A 53 -12.59 4.98 -6.66
C SER A 53 -12.13 5.08 -8.12
N THR A 54 -10.83 5.05 -8.38
CA THR A 54 -10.29 5.18 -9.75
C THR A 54 -10.38 3.84 -10.48
N VAL A 55 -10.91 3.86 -11.71
CA VAL A 55 -11.02 2.70 -12.60
C VAL A 55 -10.43 3.05 -13.97
N PRO A 56 -9.49 2.25 -14.54
CA PRO A 56 -8.90 1.04 -13.95
C PRO A 56 -8.10 1.36 -12.66
N ASN A 57 -8.05 0.42 -11.71
CA ASN A 57 -7.42 0.65 -10.41
C ASN A 57 -5.90 0.77 -10.55
N PRO A 58 -5.31 1.97 -10.34
CA PRO A 58 -3.89 2.19 -10.57
C PRO A 58 -3.00 1.45 -9.57
N MET A 59 -3.48 1.22 -8.33
CA MET A 59 -2.70 0.51 -7.31
C MET A 59 -2.55 -0.97 -7.65
N ILE A 60 -3.64 -1.60 -8.11
CA ILE A 60 -3.62 -3.00 -8.55
C ILE A 60 -2.70 -3.15 -9.76
N ASN A 61 -2.84 -2.29 -10.77
CA ASN A 61 -2.01 -2.35 -11.97
C ASN A 61 -0.52 -2.11 -11.65
N GLY A 62 -0.21 -1.11 -10.83
CA GLY A 62 1.16 -0.80 -10.44
C GLY A 62 1.83 -1.92 -9.62
N HIS A 63 1.10 -2.54 -8.67
CA HIS A 63 1.61 -3.69 -7.93
C HIS A 63 1.84 -4.90 -8.84
N GLN A 64 0.96 -5.12 -9.83
CA GLN A 64 1.12 -6.20 -10.81
C GLN A 64 2.35 -5.98 -11.69
N GLU A 65 2.58 -4.76 -12.16
CA GLU A 65 3.78 -4.40 -12.92
C GLU A 65 5.06 -4.61 -12.08
N TRP A 66 5.02 -4.23 -10.80
CA TRP A 66 6.15 -4.45 -9.88
C TRP A 66 6.47 -5.95 -9.73
N ILE A 67 5.47 -6.78 -9.42
CA ILE A 67 5.65 -8.24 -9.30
C ILE A 67 6.19 -8.82 -10.60
N THR A 68 5.65 -8.41 -11.75
CA THR A 68 6.09 -8.88 -13.07
C THR A 68 7.54 -8.49 -13.34
N GLY A 69 7.93 -7.26 -13.01
CA GLY A 69 9.31 -6.78 -13.11
C GLY A 69 10.28 -7.57 -12.23
N LEU A 70 9.89 -7.85 -10.99
CA LEU A 70 10.66 -8.68 -10.06
C LEU A 70 10.89 -10.09 -10.61
N ILE A 71 9.83 -10.75 -11.07
CA ILE A 71 9.91 -12.09 -11.68
C ILE A 71 10.83 -12.09 -12.90
N ASN A 72 10.71 -11.08 -13.77
CA ASN A 72 11.56 -10.95 -14.96
C ASN A 72 13.03 -10.73 -14.58
N SER A 73 13.31 -9.96 -13.54
CA SER A 73 14.66 -9.77 -13.02
C SER A 73 15.24 -11.08 -12.48
N CYS A 74 14.49 -11.83 -11.69
CA CYS A 74 14.94 -13.13 -11.16
C CYS A 74 15.21 -14.15 -12.27
N LYS A 75 14.35 -14.20 -13.31
CA LYS A 75 14.55 -15.10 -14.46
C LYS A 75 15.82 -14.77 -15.26
N LYS A 76 16.15 -13.49 -15.40
CA LYS A 76 17.38 -13.05 -16.09
C LYS A 76 18.65 -13.34 -15.29
N ASN A 77 18.56 -13.27 -13.96
CA ASN A 77 19.68 -13.51 -13.04
C ASN A 77 19.65 -14.92 -12.44
N LYS A 78 19.08 -15.90 -13.15
CA LYS A 78 19.06 -17.28 -12.66
C LYS A 78 20.51 -17.75 -12.51
N LEU A 79 20.95 -17.94 -11.27
CA LEU A 79 22.25 -18.52 -10.99
C LEU A 79 22.30 -19.92 -11.63
N PRO A 80 23.46 -20.35 -12.14
CA PRO A 80 23.66 -21.73 -12.52
C PRO A 80 23.22 -22.64 -11.36
N SER A 81 22.46 -23.69 -11.65
CA SER A 81 22.27 -24.74 -10.66
C SER A 81 23.63 -25.35 -10.34
N GLU A 82 23.99 -25.40 -9.05
CA GLU A 82 25.13 -26.19 -8.56
C GLU A 82 25.05 -27.65 -9.02
#